data_AF-L0J8D3-F1
#
_entry.id   AF-L0J8D3-F1
#
_cell.length_a   1.000
_cell.length_b   1.000
_cell.length_c   1.000
_cell.angle_alpha   90.00
_cell.angle_beta   90.00
_cell.angle_gamma   90.00
#
_symmetry.space_group_name_H-M   'P 1'
#
loop_
_entity.id
_entity.type
_entity.pdbx_description
1 polymer ?
#
loop_
_entity_poly.entity_id
_entity_poly.type
_entity_poly.pdbx_seq_one_letter_code
_entity_poly.pdbx_strand_id
1 'polypeptide(L)'
;MRTDAELAREALAHLDILRAHLDRGDYSDVLISDAVNMRLAAAIEVIERTSDDFRERAFGDRWKDIWSTRNRIAHGYAAVDGTILRATIENDLPAFESALRILLT
;
A
#
# COMPACT_ATOMS: atom_id res chain seq x y z
N MET A 1 11.11 12.28 -16.52
CA MET A 1 10.81 12.16 -15.06
C MET A 1 9.32 11.93 -14.95
N ARG A 2 8.86 11.02 -14.08
CA ARG A 2 7.41 10.78 -13.89
C ARG A 2 6.84 11.82 -12.95
N THR A 3 5.62 12.26 -13.23
CA THR A 3 4.83 13.18 -12.40
C THR A 3 4.21 12.47 -11.20
N ASP A 4 3.82 13.23 -10.18
CA ASP A 4 3.10 12.67 -9.01
C ASP A 4 1.83 11.92 -9.44
N ALA A 5 1.10 12.45 -10.43
CA ALA A 5 -0.09 11.79 -10.95
C ALA A 5 0.22 10.45 -11.67
N GLU A 6 1.34 10.34 -12.37
CA GLU A 6 1.78 9.07 -12.97
C GLU A 6 2.26 8.07 -11.92
N LEU A 7 2.88 8.54 -10.84
CA LEU A 7 3.29 7.69 -9.71
C LEU A 7 2.04 7.20 -8.94
N ALA A 8 1.10 8.07 -8.62
CA ALA A 8 -0.15 7.70 -7.96
C ALA A 8 -0.96 6.67 -8.77
N ARG A 9 -1.01 6.81 -10.11
CA ARG A 9 -1.65 5.80 -10.98
C ARG A 9 -0.95 4.45 -10.97
N GLU A 10 0.38 4.42 -10.92
CA GLU A 10 1.12 3.14 -10.78
C GLU A 10 0.90 2.51 -9.41
N ALA A 11 0.86 3.30 -8.33
CA ALA A 11 0.52 2.81 -7.01
C ALA A 11 -0.89 2.17 -7.02
N LEU A 12 -1.88 2.84 -7.62
CA LEU A 12 -3.23 2.29 -7.79
C LEU A 12 -3.23 0.98 -8.61
N ALA A 13 -2.43 0.89 -9.68
CA ALA A 13 -2.31 -0.35 -10.45
C ALA A 13 -1.75 -1.52 -9.61
N HIS A 14 -0.84 -1.26 -8.66
CA HIS A 14 -0.43 -2.28 -7.69
C HIS A 14 -1.57 -2.69 -6.77
N LEU A 15 -2.40 -1.74 -6.32
CA LEU A 15 -3.57 -2.03 -5.48
C LEU A 15 -4.65 -2.83 -6.23
N ASP A 16 -4.84 -2.60 -7.52
CA ASP A 16 -5.75 -3.40 -8.34
C ASP A 16 -5.30 -4.87 -8.41
N ILE A 17 -4.00 -5.11 -8.60
CA ILE A 17 -3.44 -6.47 -8.59
C ILE A 17 -3.54 -7.09 -7.19
N LEU A 18 -3.31 -6.31 -6.14
CA LEU A 18 -3.51 -6.74 -4.75
C LEU A 18 -4.94 -7.24 -4.55
N ARG A 19 -5.95 -6.48 -5.01
CA ARG A 19 -7.36 -6.87 -4.90
C ARG A 19 -7.64 -8.16 -5.66
N ALA A 20 -7.10 -8.31 -6.86
CA ALA A 20 -7.23 -9.54 -7.63
C ALA A 20 -6.65 -10.79 -6.93
N HIS A 21 -5.68 -10.63 -6.03
CA HIS A 21 -5.20 -11.72 -5.18
C HIS A 21 -6.17 -12.02 -4.03
N LEU A 22 -6.73 -11.00 -3.37
CA LEU A 22 -7.74 -11.17 -2.34
C LEU A 22 -9.02 -11.83 -2.88
N ASP A 23 -9.38 -11.57 -4.14
CA ASP A 23 -10.53 -12.21 -4.78
C ASP A 23 -10.30 -13.70 -5.09
N ARG A 24 -9.04 -14.16 -5.12
CA ARG A 24 -8.66 -15.55 -5.43
C ARG A 24 -8.58 -16.45 -4.21
N GLY A 25 -8.46 -15.90 -3.00
CA GLY A 25 -8.30 -16.69 -1.79
C GLY A 25 -8.20 -15.84 -0.52
N ASP A 26 -8.30 -16.51 0.62
CA ASP A 26 -8.19 -15.84 1.92
C ASP A 26 -6.75 -15.41 2.20
N TYR A 27 -6.59 -14.28 2.87
CA TYR A 27 -5.29 -13.72 3.27
C TYR A 27 -4.52 -14.62 4.28
N SER A 28 -5.12 -15.68 4.83
CA SER A 28 -4.40 -16.67 5.67
C SER A 28 -3.59 -17.65 4.85
N ASP A 29 -3.86 -17.75 3.54
CA ASP A 29 -3.01 -18.49 2.62
C ASP A 29 -1.68 -17.72 2.42
N VAL A 30 -0.57 -18.43 2.61
CA VAL A 30 0.79 -17.84 2.53
C VAL A 30 1.07 -17.25 1.15
N LEU A 31 0.64 -17.91 0.07
CA LEU A 31 0.86 -17.42 -1.30
C LEU A 31 0.03 -16.17 -1.58
N ILE A 32 -1.21 -16.13 -1.08
CA ILE A 32 -2.08 -14.96 -1.23
C ILE A 32 -1.52 -13.79 -0.43
N SER A 33 -1.18 -14.01 0.84
CA SER A 33 -0.64 -12.96 1.72
C SER A 33 0.69 -12.41 1.22
N ASP A 34 1.63 -13.26 0.77
CA ASP A 34 2.89 -12.81 0.19
C ASP A 34 2.66 -11.93 -1.05
N ALA A 35 1.76 -12.34 -1.94
CA ALA A 35 1.43 -11.57 -3.13
C ALA A 35 0.78 -10.22 -2.78
N VAL A 36 -0.17 -10.22 -1.85
CA VAL A 36 -0.86 -9.01 -1.36
C VAL A 36 0.14 -8.03 -0.73
N ASN A 37 0.98 -8.51 0.17
CA ASN A 37 1.96 -7.69 0.86
C ASN A 37 3.02 -7.13 -0.08
N MET A 38 3.51 -7.94 -1.02
CA MET A 38 4.45 -7.47 -2.04
C MET A 38 3.84 -6.33 -2.88
N ARG A 39 2.56 -6.44 -3.24
CA ARG A 39 1.85 -5.37 -3.98
C ARG A 39 1.61 -4.13 -3.14
N LEU A 40 1.27 -4.28 -1.85
CA LEU A 40 1.12 -3.15 -0.95
C LEU A 40 2.45 -2.41 -0.76
N ALA A 41 3.54 -3.13 -0.51
CA ALA A 41 4.87 -2.54 -0.37
C ALA A 41 5.30 -1.82 -1.64
N ALA A 42 5.05 -2.40 -2.82
CA ALA A 42 5.33 -1.76 -4.10
C ALA A 42 4.52 -0.47 -4.30
N ALA A 43 3.23 -0.47 -3.94
CA ALA A 43 2.39 0.73 -4.02
C ALA A 43 2.94 1.85 -3.12
N ILE A 44 3.29 1.54 -1.88
CA ILE A 44 3.85 2.51 -0.92
C ILE A 44 5.22 3.03 -1.42
N GLU A 45 6.06 2.16 -1.98
CA GLU A 45 7.35 2.55 -2.56
C GLU A 45 7.23 3.57 -3.68
N VAL A 46 6.24 3.37 -4.55
CA VAL A 46 5.96 4.29 -5.65
C VAL A 46 5.53 5.66 -5.11
N ILE A 47 4.73 5.69 -4.04
CA ILE A 47 4.30 6.94 -3.41
C ILE A 47 5.46 7.68 -2.74
N GLU A 48 6.46 7.00 -2.17
CA GLU A 48 7.63 7.69 -1.61
C GLU A 48 8.40 8.52 -2.65
N ARG A 49 8.28 8.17 -3.93
CA ARG A 49 8.92 8.91 -5.04
C ARG A 49 8.16 10.16 -5.46
N THR A 50 6.98 10.41 -4.90
CA THR A 50 6.19 11.63 -5.14
C THR A 50 6.75 12.82 -4.35
N SER A 51 6.33 14.03 -4.72
CA SER A 51 6.70 15.23 -3.96
C SER A 51 6.25 15.17 -2.49
N ASP A 52 6.95 15.90 -1.63
CA ASP A 52 6.55 16.05 -0.22
C ASP A 52 5.14 16.67 -0.10
N ASP A 53 4.82 17.65 -0.96
CA ASP A 53 3.49 18.29 -1.02
C ASP A 53 2.38 17.28 -1.36
N PHE A 54 2.62 16.35 -2.28
CA PHE A 54 1.67 15.30 -2.59
C PHE A 54 1.41 14.39 -1.39
N ARG A 55 2.48 13.93 -0.71
CA ARG A 55 2.37 13.07 0.47
C ARG A 55 1.69 13.78 1.64
N GLU A 56 2.00 15.06 1.85
CA GLU A 56 1.37 15.88 2.89
C GLU A 56 -0.13 16.04 2.64
N ARG A 57 -0.54 16.39 1.40
CA ARG A 57 -1.96 16.52 1.05
C ARG A 57 -2.72 15.20 1.12
N ALA A 58 -2.08 14.09 0.76
CA ALA A 58 -2.72 12.77 0.73
C ALA A 58 -2.83 12.15 2.13
N PHE A 59 -1.78 12.25 2.94
CA PHE A 59 -1.63 11.43 4.15
C PHE A 59 -1.23 12.24 5.40
N GLY A 60 -0.67 13.44 5.24
CA GLY A 60 -0.12 14.24 6.33
C GLY A 60 0.78 13.41 7.26
N ASP A 61 0.58 13.57 8.57
CA ASP A 61 1.35 12.85 9.59
C ASP A 61 1.27 11.31 9.49
N ARG A 62 0.23 10.75 8.88
CA ARG A 62 0.06 9.29 8.71
C ARG A 62 1.07 8.69 7.74
N TRP A 63 1.76 9.50 6.93
CA TRP A 63 2.76 9.00 5.97
C TRP A 63 3.84 8.16 6.65
N LYS A 64 4.31 8.56 7.84
CA LYS A 64 5.34 7.83 8.59
C LYS A 64 4.89 6.42 8.96
N ASP A 65 3.63 6.26 9.34
CA ASP A 65 3.06 4.95 9.69
C ASP A 65 2.92 4.07 8.45
N ILE A 66 2.44 4.63 7.34
CA ILE A 66 2.32 3.94 6.05
C ILE A 66 3.70 3.44 5.57
N TRP A 67 4.71 4.30 5.61
CA TRP A 67 6.08 3.93 5.28
C TRP A 67 6.63 2.85 6.20
N SER A 68 6.31 2.94 7.50
CA SER A 68 6.68 1.94 8.49
C SER A 68 6.07 0.56 8.18
N THR A 69 4.84 0.50 7.66
CA THR A 69 4.21 -0.74 7.16
C THR A 69 5.01 -1.36 6.02
N ARG A 70 5.45 -0.57 5.03
CA ARG A 70 6.32 -1.05 3.95
C ARG A 70 7.63 -1.63 4.51
N ASN A 71 8.25 -0.98 5.49
CA ASN A 71 9.47 -1.49 6.12
C ASN A 71 9.24 -2.83 6.83
N ARG A 72 8.13 -2.97 7.55
CA ARG A 72 7.73 -4.24 8.19
C ARG A 72 7.58 -5.37 7.18
N ILE A 73 6.97 -5.09 6.02
CA ILE A 73 6.84 -6.06 4.93
C ILE A 73 8.23 -6.46 4.39
N ALA A 74 9.11 -5.49 4.11
CA ALA A 74 10.43 -5.74 3.53
C ALA A 74 11.38 -6.55 4.44
N HIS A 75 11.23 -6.43 5.77
CA HIS A 75 12.05 -7.14 6.74
C HIS A 75 11.60 -8.60 7.01
N GLY A 76 10.65 -9.13 6.22
CA GLY A 76 10.51 -10.57 6.03
C GLY A 76 9.68 -11.32 7.06
N TYR A 77 8.56 -10.73 7.49
CA TYR A 77 7.41 -11.37 8.18
C TYR A 77 7.65 -12.14 9.50
N ALA A 78 8.85 -12.59 9.83
CA ALA A 78 9.12 -13.43 11.00
C ALA A 78 8.87 -12.73 12.34
N ALA A 79 8.81 -11.39 12.33
CA ALA A 79 8.55 -10.56 13.51
C ALA A 79 7.21 -9.81 13.46
N VAL A 80 6.45 -9.92 12.37
CA VAL A 80 5.18 -9.18 12.19
C VAL A 80 4.04 -10.17 12.39
N ASP A 81 3.25 -9.94 13.43
CA ASP A 81 2.00 -10.68 13.62
C ASP A 81 1.13 -10.51 12.37
N GLY A 82 0.87 -11.61 11.66
CA GLY A 82 0.03 -11.63 10.46
C GLY A 82 -1.36 -11.02 10.69
N THR A 83 -1.81 -10.98 11.95
CA THR A 83 -3.02 -10.29 12.39
C THR A 83 -2.95 -8.78 12.18
N ILE A 84 -1.80 -8.14 12.41
CA ILE A 84 -1.63 -6.69 12.22
C ILE A 84 -1.72 -6.34 10.74
N LEU A 85 -1.01 -7.07 9.87
CA LEU A 85 -1.07 -6.80 8.43
C LEU A 85 -2.45 -7.09 7.85
N ARG A 86 -3.11 -8.17 8.29
CA ARG A 86 -4.51 -8.41 7.92
C ARG A 86 -5.39 -7.23 8.30
N ALA A 87 -5.27 -6.73 9.53
CA ALA A 87 -6.01 -5.55 9.97
C ALA A 87 -5.70 -4.31 9.13
N THR A 88 -4.45 -4.11 8.72
CA THR A 88 -4.07 -3.02 7.80
C THR A 88 -4.73 -3.18 6.42
N ILE A 89 -4.74 -4.40 5.86
CA ILE A 89 -5.40 -4.67 4.57
C ILE A 89 -6.91 -4.45 4.66
N GLU A 90 -7.55 -4.83 5.77
CA GLU A 90 -8.99 -4.72 5.93
C GLU A 90 -9.44 -3.27 6.27
N ASN A 91 -8.68 -2.58 7.13
CA ASN A 91 -9.13 -1.31 7.72
C ASN A 91 -8.43 -0.06 7.13
N ASP A 92 -7.16 -0.15 6.75
CA ASP A 92 -6.38 1.03 6.32
C ASP A 92 -6.28 1.15 4.79
N LEU A 93 -6.23 0.03 4.08
CA LEU A 93 -6.07 0.00 2.62
C LEU A 93 -7.16 0.82 1.87
N PRO A 94 -8.46 0.75 2.22
CA PRO A 94 -9.47 1.55 1.53
C PRO A 94 -9.23 3.06 1.65
N ALA A 95 -8.76 3.53 2.81
CA ALA A 95 -8.46 4.94 3.03
C ALA A 95 -7.22 5.38 2.24
N PHE A 96 -6.18 4.54 2.20
CA PHE A 96 -4.98 4.77 1.38
C PHE A 96 -5.34 4.91 -0.11
N GLU A 97 -6.14 3.98 -0.63
CA GLU A 97 -6.60 3.97 -2.02
C GLU A 97 -7.46 5.21 -2.35
N SER A 98 -8.36 5.58 -1.44
CA SER A 98 -9.23 6.75 -1.60
C SER A 98 -8.43 8.06 -1.65
N ALA A 99 -7.42 8.22 -0.78
CA ALA A 99 -6.59 9.43 -0.75
C ALA A 99 -5.87 9.65 -2.09
N LEU A 100 -5.33 8.58 -2.69
CA LEU A 100 -4.69 8.65 -4.00
C LEU A 100 -5.67 9.06 -5.11
N ARG A 101 -6.89 8.52 -5.10
CA ARG A 101 -7.91 8.85 -6.12
C ARG A 101 -8.40 10.28 -6.02
N ILE A 102 -8.57 10.82 -4.81
CA ILE A 102 -9.01 12.21 -4.59
C ILE A 102 -8.03 13.19 -5.24
N LEU A 103 -6.72 12.96 -5.10
CA LEU A 103 -5.70 13.85 -5.68
C LEU A 103 -5.50 13.70 -7.20
N LEU A 104 -6.14 12.70 -7.82
CA LEU A 104 -6.14 12.51 -9.28
C LEU A 104 -7.37 13.09 -9.97
N THR A 105 -8.34 13.59 -9.19
CA THR A 105 -9.56 14.24 -9.68
C THR A 105 -9.35 15.74 -9.80
#